data_AF-A0A0A9AAD1-F1
#
_entry.id   AF-A0A0A9AAD1-F1
#
_cell.length_a   1.000
_cell.length_b   1.000
_cell.length_c   1.000
_cell.angle_alpha   90.00
_cell.angle_beta   90.00
_cell.angle_gamma   90.00
#
_symmetry.space_group_name_H-M   'P 1'
#
loop_
_entity.id
_entity.type
_entity.pdbx_description
1 polymer ?
#
loop_
_entity_poly.entity_id
_entity_poly.type
_entity_poly.pdbx_seq_one_letter_code
_entity_poly.pdbx_strand_id
1 'polypeptide(L)' 'MSHVLFSKTLTDELTAIIRHFWWRGNISDHNKKPLCLTSWESFCIPKGAGGLGFRDLATLNIALITGLA' A
#
# COMPACT_ATOMS: atom_id res chain seq x y z
N MET A 1 -1.70 -1.64 26.41
CA MET A 1 -1.21 -1.42 25.03
C MET A 1 -2.28 -0.61 24.31
N SER A 2 -1.95 0.57 23.79
CA SER A 2 -2.90 1.39 23.04
C SER A 2 -3.13 0.76 21.66
N HIS A 3 -4.24 0.07 21.48
CA HIS A 3 -4.69 -0.42 20.19
C HIS A 3 -5.41 0.73 19.47
N VAL A 4 -4.69 1.46 18.61
CA VAL A 4 -5.25 2.57 17.85
C VAL A 4 -5.56 2.10 16.44
N LEU A 5 -6.85 1.92 16.13
CA LEU A 5 -7.28 1.77 14.75
C LEU A 5 -7.03 3.09 14.03
N PHE A 6 -6.11 3.09 13.06
CA PHE A 6 -5.97 4.19 12.13
C PHE A 6 -7.29 4.48 11.41
N SER A 7 -7.58 5.76 11.20
CA SER A 7 -8.67 6.19 10.33
C SER A 7 -8.45 5.68 8.92
N LYS A 8 -9.52 5.32 8.22
CA LYS A 8 -9.46 4.92 6.81
C LYS A 8 -8.74 5.98 5.96
N THR A 9 -9.03 7.25 6.21
CA THR A 9 -8.37 8.38 5.53
C THR A 9 -6.85 8.36 5.67
N LEU A 10 -6.33 8.17 6.88
CA LEU A 10 -4.88 8.10 7.11
C LEU A 10 -4.27 6.90 6.39
N THR A 11 -5.00 5.80 6.37
CA THR A 11 -4.54 4.56 5.76
C THR A 11 -4.53 4.64 4.23
N ASP A 12 -5.50 5.33 3.65
CA ASP A 12 -5.58 5.64 2.23
C ASP A 12 -4.47 6.61 1.80
N GLU A 13 -4.18 7.64 2.62
CA GLU A 13 -3.07 8.57 2.38
C GLU A 13 -1.71 7.86 2.37
N LEU A 14 -1.46 6.99 3.36
CA LEU A 14 -0.25 6.17 3.40
C LEU A 14 -0.15 5.26 2.18
N THR A 15 -1.25 4.63 1.78
CA THR A 15 -1.30 3.79 0.59
C THR A 15 -1.02 4.60 -0.68
N ALA A 16 -1.52 5.82 -0.79
CA ALA A 16 -1.21 6.73 -1.88
C ALA A 16 0.28 7.11 -1.92
N ILE A 17 0.90 7.39 -0.78
CA ILE A 17 2.34 7.68 -0.68
C ILE A 17 3.18 6.49 -1.18
N ILE A 18 2.84 5.27 -0.76
CA ILE A 18 3.56 4.06 -1.17
C ILE A 18 3.39 3.83 -2.68
N ARG A 19 2.16 3.96 -3.20
CA ARG A 19 1.87 3.90 -4.65
C ARG A 19 2.72 4.91 -5.42
N HIS A 20 2.76 6.15 -4.94
CA HIS A 20 3.53 7.21 -5.57
C HIS A 20 5.02 6.92 -5.54
N PHE A 21 5.57 6.47 -4.42
CA PHE A 21 6.98 6.06 -4.32
C PHE A 21 7.29 4.96 -5.33
N TRP A 22 6.46 3.93 -5.39
CA TRP A 22 6.68 2.78 -6.25
C TRP A 22 6.67 3.13 -7.74
N TRP A 23 5.70 3.91 -8.19
CA TRP A 23 5.55 4.26 -9.61
C TRP A 23 6.38 5.46 -10.06
N ARG A 24 6.82 6.31 -9.12
CA ARG A 24 7.73 7.42 -9.41
C ARG A 24 9.18 6.95 -9.54
N GLY A 25 9.60 5.98 -8.73
CA GLY A 25 10.97 5.47 -8.75
C GLY A 25 12.03 6.59 -8.66
N ASN A 26 13.20 6.39 -9.27
CA ASN A 26 14.26 7.39 -9.37
C ASN A 26 14.09 8.32 -10.59
N ILE A 27 12.86 8.79 -10.85
CA ILE A 27 12.64 9.81 -11.87
C ILE A 27 13.07 11.16 -11.28
N SER A 28 14.22 11.65 -11.73
CA SER A 28 14.81 12.95 -11.35
C SER A 28 14.02 14.14 -11.87
N ASP A 29 13.16 13.94 -12.87
CA ASP A 29 12.27 14.96 -13.41
C ASP A 29 10.92 14.95 -12.69
N HIS A 30 10.74 15.88 -11.77
CA HIS A 30 9.51 15.99 -10.98
C HIS A 30 8.24 16.25 -11.81
N ASN A 31 8.38 16.66 -13.08
CA ASN A 31 7.27 16.96 -13.98
C ASN A 31 6.78 15.75 -14.79
N LYS A 32 7.49 14.62 -14.75
CA LYS A 32 7.06 13.40 -15.45
C LYS A 32 6.04 12.62 -14.62
N LYS A 33 4.93 12.24 -15.28
CA LYS A 33 3.89 11.41 -14.66
C LYS A 33 4.47 10.03 -14.31
N PRO A 34 4.16 9.49 -13.12
CA PRO A 34 4.57 8.15 -12.75
C PRO A 34 3.97 7.12 -13.71
N LEU A 35 4.77 6.12 -14.12
CA LEU A 35 4.31 5.04 -14.97
C LEU A 35 3.49 4.07 -14.11
N CYS A 36 2.18 4.25 -14.07
CA CYS A 36 1.27 3.32 -13.39
C CYS A 36 1.07 2.08 -14.29
N LEU A 37 2.04 1.16 -14.28
CA LEU A 37 2.09 0.02 -15.20
C LEU A 37 1.07 -1.08 -14.86
N THR A 38 0.58 -1.14 -13.63
CA THR A 38 -0.51 -2.05 -13.27
C THR A 38 -1.32 -1.55 -12.07
N SER A 39 -2.49 -2.14 -11.82
CA SER A 39 -3.34 -1.76 -10.69
C SER A 39 -2.66 -2.10 -9.35
N TRP A 40 -2.86 -1.26 -8.33
CA TRP A 40 -2.35 -1.55 -6.99
C TRP A 40 -2.94 -2.84 -6.40
N GLU A 41 -4.15 -3.20 -6.78
CA GLU A 41 -4.80 -4.44 -6.35
C GLU A 41 -4.01 -5.68 -6.78
N SER A 42 -3.38 -5.63 -7.97
CA SER A 42 -2.52 -6.71 -8.46
C SER A 42 -1.26 -6.88 -7.61
N PHE A 43 -0.76 -5.81 -6.98
CA PHE A 43 0.36 -5.89 -6.03
C PHE A 43 -0.05 -6.56 -4.73
N CYS A 44 -1.31 -6.41 -4.34
CA CYS A 44 -1.82 -6.97 -3.10
C CYS A 44 -2.05 -8.48 -3.16
N ILE A 45 -2.02 -9.06 -4.35
CA ILE A 45 -2.13 -10.51 -4.54
C ILE A 45 -0.89 -11.18 -3.90
N PRO A 46 -1.04 -12.32 -3.19
CA PRO A 46 0.08 -13.06 -2.65
C PRO A 46 1.14 -13.41 -3.71
N LYS A 47 2.42 -13.46 -3.31
CA LYS A 47 3.53 -13.80 -4.24
C LYS A 47 3.33 -15.13 -4.96
N GLY A 48 2.81 -16.14 -4.26
CA GLY A 48 2.51 -17.46 -4.85
C GLY A 48 1.38 -17.46 -5.88
N ALA A 49 0.57 -16.39 -5.93
CA ALA A 49 -0.53 -16.21 -6.87
C ALA A 49 -0.24 -15.15 -7.95
N GLY A 50 1.02 -14.75 -8.12
CA GLY A 50 1.45 -13.84 -9.19
C GLY A 50 1.43 -12.35 -8.84
N GLY A 51 1.15 -11.99 -7.58
CA GLY A 51 1.32 -10.61 -7.09
C GLY A 51 2.64 -10.39 -6.37
N LEU A 52 2.74 -9.27 -5.64
CA LEU A 52 3.93 -8.93 -4.86
C LEU A 52 3.76 -9.15 -3.35
N GLY A 53 2.55 -9.52 -2.92
CA GLY A 53 2.22 -9.77 -1.52
C GLY A 53 2.23 -8.51 -0.67
N PHE A 54 2.07 -7.32 -1.27
CA PHE A 54 1.76 -6.13 -0.48
C PHE A 54 0.44 -6.39 0.25
N ARG A 55 0.32 -5.96 1.50
CA ARG A 55 -0.97 -6.01 2.17
C ARG A 55 -1.55 -4.62 2.23
N ASP A 56 -2.85 -4.54 2.03
CA ASP A 56 -3.61 -3.33 2.30
C ASP A 56 -3.41 -2.91 3.76
N LEU A 57 -2.97 -1.66 3.96
CA LEU A 57 -2.65 -1.14 5.29
C LEU A 57 -3.89 -1.09 6.19
N ALA A 58 -5.09 -0.91 5.63
CA ALA A 58 -6.32 -0.88 6.43
C ALA A 58 -6.63 -2.28 6.96
N THR A 59 -6.52 -3.28 6.10
CA THR A 59 -6.64 -4.69 6.47
C THR A 59 -5.57 -5.12 7.47
N LEU A 60 -4.31 -4.69 7.28
CA LEU A 60 -3.22 -4.96 8.21
C LEU A 60 -3.45 -4.34 9.59
N ASN A 61 -3.87 -3.09 9.63
CA ASN A 61 -4.17 -2.37 10.88
C ASN A 61 -5.24 -3.11 11.70
N ILE A 62 -6.29 -3.60 11.04
CA ILE A 62 -7.33 -4.41 11.70
C ILE A 62 -6.77 -5.75 12.16
N ALA A 63 -6.03 -6.47 11.31
CA ALA A 63 -5.46 -7.79 11.64
C ALA A 63 -4.49 -7.72 12.84
N LEU A 64 -3.62 -6.72 12.86
CA LEU A 64 -2.65 -6.48 13.93
C LEU A 64 -3.34 -6.16 15.27
N ILE A 65 -4.44 -5.41 15.24
CA ILE A 65 -5.18 -5.07 16.46
C ILE A 65 -6.02 -6.24 16.97
N THR A 66 -6.58 -7.04 16.07
CA THR A 66 -7.43 -8.20 16.41
C THR A 66 -6.64 -9.47 16.72
N GLY A 67 -5.32 -9.47 16.51
CA GLY A 67 -4.47 -10.65 16.71
C GLY A 67 -4.68 -11.73 15.64
N LEU A 68 -5.26 -11.38 14.50
CA LEU A 68 -5.51 -12.26 13.35
C LEU A 68 -4.38 -12.22 12.30
N ALA A 69 -3.22 -11.64 12.66
CA ALA A 69 -2.07 -11.44 11.77
C ALA A 69 -1.19 -12.69 11.61
#